data_AF-A0A7J5DW74-F1
#
_entry.id   AF-A0A7J5DW74-F1
#
_cell.length_a   1.000
_cell.length_b   1.000
_cell.length_c   1.000
_cell.angle_alpha   90.00
_cell.angle_beta   90.00
_cell.angle_gamma   90.00
#
_symmetry.space_group_name_H-M   'P 1'
#
loop_
_entity.id
_entity.type
_entity.pdbx_description
1 polymer ?
#
loop_
_entity_poly.entity_id
_entity_poly.type
_entity_poly.pdbx_seq_one_letter_code
_entity_poly.pdbx_strand_id
1 'polypeptide(L)'
;MEVRYPKVAGTYADPVESLALAFSSGWASGINSYLVVLVLGVADRLGSFGSIPDVLGRWEVLAVAAVLYAFEFVADKIPYVDSAWDVVSTAIRPLVGGVVGVLIAGDSASVDELVGGLVGGGSALASHSVKTGTRMAVNTVPEPFSNIGISVGEDVAVLAVVWFAIEHPYAAAAIAAVLLAAGLVLLWLAWRTVRRGWARFRAWRKRRAGRAGRAGRAGPVGAGEGSGLEQ
;
A
#
# COMPACT_ATOMS: atom_id res chain seq x y z
N MET A 1 26.34 23.90 22.08
CA MET A 1 26.34 24.61 20.79
C MET A 1 27.14 23.74 19.84
N GLU A 2 26.45 22.82 19.17
CA GLU A 2 27.08 21.89 18.22
C GLU A 2 27.26 22.64 16.90
N VAL A 3 28.50 22.90 16.52
CA VAL A 3 28.83 23.52 15.23
C VAL A 3 28.62 22.45 14.16
N ARG A 4 27.42 22.39 13.59
CA ARG A 4 27.12 21.57 12.42
C ARG A 4 27.93 22.16 11.26
N TYR A 5 28.95 21.44 10.81
CA TYR A 5 29.68 21.79 9.60
C TYR A 5 28.67 21.93 8.45
N PRO A 6 28.77 22.98 7.60
CA PRO A 6 27.93 23.05 6.42
C PRO A 6 28.15 21.76 5.63
N LYS A 7 27.05 21.03 5.35
CA LYS A 7 27.10 19.94 4.37
C LYS A 7 27.78 20.53 3.15
N VAL A 8 28.96 20.03 2.81
CA VAL A 8 29.62 20.39 1.55
C VAL A 8 28.54 20.18 0.52
N ALA A 9 28.21 21.22 -0.26
CA ALA A 9 27.24 21.09 -1.33
C ALA A 9 27.78 20.02 -2.28
N GLY A 10 27.42 18.77 -1.99
CA GLY A 10 27.48 17.69 -2.94
C GLY A 10 26.73 18.22 -4.13
N THR A 11 27.40 18.18 -5.28
CA THR A 11 26.85 18.30 -6.62
C THR A 11 25.33 18.29 -6.55
N TYR A 12 24.66 19.42 -6.85
CA TYR A 12 23.20 19.53 -6.85
C TYR A 12 22.61 18.19 -7.22
N ALA A 13 21.95 17.50 -6.27
CA ALA A 13 21.38 16.20 -6.54
C ALA A 13 20.55 16.36 -7.81
N ASP A 14 20.94 15.65 -8.86
CA ASP A 14 20.34 15.81 -10.17
C ASP A 14 18.83 15.66 -9.99
N PRO A 15 17.98 16.54 -10.58
CA PRO A 15 16.54 16.49 -10.33
C PRO A 15 15.93 15.10 -10.55
N VAL A 16 16.54 14.31 -11.44
CA VAL A 16 16.18 12.92 -11.72
C VAL A 16 16.58 11.98 -10.58
N GLU A 17 17.73 12.18 -9.94
CA GLU A 17 18.18 11.42 -8.77
C GLU A 17 17.26 11.66 -7.57
N SER A 18 16.95 12.93 -7.29
CA SER A 18 15.98 13.31 -6.25
C SER A 18 14.61 12.71 -6.50
N LEU A 19 14.17 12.68 -7.77
CA LEU A 19 12.91 12.04 -8.15
C LEU A 19 12.94 10.52 -7.95
N ALA A 20 14.07 9.87 -8.25
CA ALA A 20 14.25 8.44 -8.03
C ALA A 20 14.21 8.10 -6.52
N LEU A 21 14.84 8.90 -5.68
CA LEU A 21 14.78 8.78 -4.23
C LEU A 21 13.37 9.06 -3.69
N ALA A 22 12.70 10.11 -4.19
CA ALA A 22 11.32 10.44 -3.83
C ALA A 22 10.34 9.33 -4.21
N PHE A 23 10.48 8.75 -5.41
CA PHE A 23 9.66 7.62 -5.85
C PHE A 23 9.89 6.38 -4.98
N SER A 24 11.14 6.02 -4.70
CA SER A 24 11.48 4.85 -3.88
C SER A 24 10.99 5.01 -2.45
N SER A 25 11.20 6.19 -1.87
CA SER A 25 10.75 6.54 -0.52
C SER A 25 9.23 6.63 -0.43
N GLY A 26 8.57 7.12 -1.49
CA GLY A 26 7.12 7.12 -1.61
C GLY A 26 6.54 5.71 -1.68
N TRP A 27 7.03 4.87 -2.60
CA TRP A 27 6.66 3.46 -2.68
C TRP A 27 6.81 2.76 -1.31
N ALA A 28 7.95 2.97 -0.65
CA ALA A 28 8.20 2.41 0.67
C ALA A 28 7.25 2.98 1.73
N SER A 29 6.88 4.26 1.64
CA SER A 29 5.97 4.90 2.60
C SER A 29 4.57 4.31 2.58
N GLY A 30 4.09 3.89 1.40
CA GLY A 30 2.82 3.17 1.30
C GLY A 30 2.81 1.80 1.98
N ILE A 31 3.99 1.21 2.22
CA ILE A 31 4.16 -0.05 2.95
C ILE A 31 4.40 0.22 4.44
N ASN A 32 5.39 1.07 4.78
CA ASN A 32 5.72 1.52 6.14
C ASN A 32 6.34 2.95 6.15
N SER A 33 5.51 3.99 6.31
CA SER A 33 5.97 5.39 6.29
C SER A 33 6.80 5.77 7.50
N TYR A 34 6.54 5.17 8.65
CA TYR A 34 7.28 5.47 9.88
C TYR A 34 8.70 4.90 9.80
N LEU A 35 8.85 3.70 9.24
CA LEU A 35 10.15 3.11 8.98
C LEU A 35 10.94 3.90 7.94
N VAL A 36 10.30 4.42 6.87
CA VAL A 36 10.96 5.32 5.91
C VAL A 36 11.57 6.54 6.62
N VAL A 37 10.78 7.23 7.45
CA VAL A 37 11.24 8.41 8.19
C VAL A 37 12.38 8.05 9.14
N LEU A 38 12.32 6.90 9.81
CA LEU A 38 13.40 6.42 10.67
C LEU A 38 14.68 6.15 9.90
N VAL A 39 14.61 5.41 8.78
CA VAL A 39 15.79 5.05 7.99
C VAL A 39 16.47 6.30 7.43
N LEU A 40 15.70 7.19 6.79
CA LEU A 40 16.23 8.44 6.24
C LEU A 40 16.77 9.35 7.36
N GLY A 41 16.02 9.53 8.45
CA GLY A 41 16.45 10.40 9.55
C GLY A 41 17.66 9.87 10.30
N VAL A 42 17.78 8.55 10.50
CA VAL A 42 18.99 7.95 11.10
C VAL A 42 20.17 8.07 10.12
N ALA A 43 19.96 7.88 8.82
CA ALA A 43 21.00 8.07 7.83
C ALA A 43 21.53 9.52 7.79
N ASP A 44 20.66 10.53 7.86
CA ASP A 44 21.04 11.95 8.00
C ASP A 44 21.89 12.20 9.27
N ARG A 45 21.62 11.46 10.33
CA ARG A 45 22.31 11.63 11.62
C ARG A 45 23.66 10.93 11.67
N LEU A 46 23.80 9.81 10.98
CA LEU A 46 25.03 9.01 10.95
C LEU A 46 25.99 9.41 9.83
N GLY A 47 25.49 10.04 8.77
CA GLY A 47 26.28 10.43 7.61
C GLY A 47 25.89 11.80 7.06
N SER A 48 26.78 12.39 6.29
CA SER A 48 26.54 13.67 5.62
C SER A 48 25.97 13.45 4.22
N PHE A 49 24.77 12.86 4.12
CA PHE A 49 24.08 12.71 2.83
C PHE A 49 23.40 14.04 2.45
N GLY A 50 23.83 14.64 1.34
CA GLY A 50 23.29 15.92 0.85
C GLY A 50 21.85 15.83 0.33
N SER A 51 21.44 14.65 -0.12
CA SER A 51 20.10 14.36 -0.67
C SER A 51 19.05 14.04 0.41
N ILE A 52 19.45 13.86 1.67
CA ILE A 52 18.53 13.57 2.77
C ILE A 52 18.21 14.87 3.54
N PRO A 53 16.92 15.21 3.71
CA PRO A 53 16.51 16.41 4.42
C PRO A 53 16.84 16.38 5.93
N ASP A 54 17.55 17.40 6.41
CA ASP A 54 17.97 17.57 7.83
C ASP A 54 16.81 17.49 8.83
N VAL A 55 15.60 17.89 8.42
CA VAL A 55 14.41 17.86 9.27
C VAL A 55 14.05 16.44 9.71
N LEU A 56 14.34 15.43 8.90
CA LEU A 56 14.07 14.02 9.21
C LEU A 56 15.00 13.50 10.32
N GLY A 57 16.22 14.05 10.43
CA GLY A 57 17.19 13.69 11.46
C GLY A 57 16.91 14.31 12.85
N ARG A 58 15.92 15.19 12.97
CA ARG A 58 15.55 15.81 14.26
C ARG A 58 15.11 14.74 15.27
N TRP A 59 15.61 14.84 16.50
CA TRP A 59 15.31 13.88 17.56
C TRP A 59 13.81 13.72 17.84
N GLU A 60 13.04 14.81 17.75
CA GLU A 60 11.60 14.75 17.98
C GLU A 60 10.88 13.98 16.86
N VAL A 61 11.33 14.16 15.61
CA VAL A 61 10.79 13.46 14.44
C VAL A 61 11.12 11.97 14.53
N LEU A 62 12.38 11.64 14.85
CA LEU A 62 12.81 10.25 15.04
C LEU A 62 12.08 9.57 16.19
N ALA A 63 11.87 10.25 17.32
CA ALA A 63 11.15 9.70 18.46
C ALA A 63 9.68 9.39 18.11
N VAL A 64 8.99 10.32 17.43
CA VAL A 64 7.61 10.10 16.99
C VAL A 64 7.54 8.97 15.96
N ALA A 65 8.44 8.95 14.97
CA ALA A 65 8.50 7.89 13.97
C ALA A 65 8.79 6.52 14.61
N ALA A 66 9.67 6.45 15.62
CA ALA A 66 9.99 5.22 16.36
C ALA A 66 8.77 4.68 17.09
N VAL A 67 8.03 5.54 17.79
CA VAL A 67 6.81 5.15 18.52
C VAL A 67 5.73 4.67 17.55
N LEU A 68 5.51 5.40 16.45
CA LEU A 68 4.52 5.03 15.45
C LEU A 68 4.90 3.74 14.70
N TYR A 69 6.19 3.54 14.40
CA TYR A 69 6.68 2.28 13.84
C TYR A 69 6.48 1.12 14.82
N ALA A 70 6.81 1.30 16.10
CA ALA A 70 6.57 0.27 17.12
C ALA A 70 5.08 -0.08 17.25
N PHE A 71 4.21 0.93 17.21
CA PHE A 71 2.77 0.72 17.19
C PHE A 71 2.32 -0.07 15.95
N GLU A 72 2.73 0.35 14.75
CA GLU A 72 2.42 -0.35 13.50
C GLU A 72 2.92 -1.80 13.52
N PHE A 73 4.15 -2.01 13.96
CA PHE A 73 4.75 -3.33 14.07
C PHE A 73 3.92 -4.25 14.97
N VAL A 74 3.36 -3.74 16.07
CA VAL A 74 2.48 -4.53 16.95
C VAL A 74 1.08 -4.69 16.32
N ALA A 75 0.50 -3.61 15.78
CA ALA A 75 -0.83 -3.60 15.17
C ALA A 75 -0.94 -4.63 14.04
N ASP A 76 0.09 -4.74 13.20
CA ASP A 76 0.15 -5.68 12.06
C ASP A 76 0.12 -7.16 12.47
N LYS A 77 0.36 -7.46 13.76
CA LYS A 77 0.38 -8.83 14.29
C LYS A 77 -0.95 -9.23 14.92
N ILE A 78 -1.85 -8.29 15.13
CA ILE A 78 -3.15 -8.52 15.76
C ILE A 78 -4.23 -8.51 14.67
N PRO A 79 -4.94 -9.63 14.43
CA PRO A 79 -6.01 -9.68 13.45
C PRO A 79 -7.06 -8.58 13.68
N TYR A 80 -7.59 -8.02 12.59
CA TYR A 80 -8.56 -6.92 12.55
C TYR A 80 -8.00 -5.55 12.96
N VAL A 81 -7.07 -5.49 13.92
CA VAL A 81 -6.35 -4.25 14.27
C VAL A 81 -5.49 -3.81 13.08
N ASP A 82 -4.84 -4.76 12.41
CA ASP A 82 -4.11 -4.58 11.15
C ASP A 82 -4.95 -3.82 10.11
N SER A 83 -6.18 -4.27 9.90
CA SER A 83 -7.11 -3.75 8.91
C SER A 83 -7.64 -2.38 9.28
N ALA A 84 -7.91 -2.14 10.58
CA ALA A 84 -8.30 -0.82 11.07
C ALA A 84 -7.16 0.19 10.92
N TRP A 85 -5.93 -0.23 11.20
CA TRP A 85 -4.74 0.60 11.00
C TRP A 85 -4.50 0.93 9.53
N ASP A 86 -4.75 -0.02 8.63
CA ASP A 86 -4.67 0.20 7.18
C ASP A 86 -5.67 1.24 6.68
N VAL A 87 -6.89 1.28 7.23
CA VAL A 87 -7.88 2.32 6.88
C VAL A 87 -7.36 3.70 7.25
N VAL A 88 -6.83 3.87 8.46
CA VAL A 88 -6.25 5.16 8.90
C VAL A 88 -5.03 5.51 8.05
N SER A 89 -4.19 4.51 7.78
CA SER A 89 -2.99 4.63 6.97
C SER A 89 -3.24 5.05 5.52
N THR A 90 -4.42 4.78 4.97
CA THR A 90 -4.78 5.18 3.61
C THR A 90 -4.67 6.70 3.40
N ALA A 91 -4.87 7.50 4.46
CA ALA A 91 -4.62 8.94 4.43
C ALA A 91 -3.18 9.29 4.86
N ILE A 92 -2.69 8.69 5.95
CA ILE A 92 -1.40 9.07 6.53
C ILE A 92 -0.24 8.77 5.59
N ARG A 93 -0.18 7.58 4.99
CA ARG A 93 0.99 7.14 4.23
C ARG A 93 1.21 7.96 2.94
N PRO A 94 0.18 8.24 2.11
CA PRO A 94 0.35 9.13 0.96
C PRO A 94 0.77 10.54 1.35
N LEU A 95 0.26 11.06 2.47
CA LEU A 95 0.65 12.37 2.98
C LEU A 95 2.12 12.38 3.40
N VAL A 96 2.57 11.38 4.18
CA VAL A 96 3.98 11.26 4.58
C VAL A 96 4.88 11.06 3.38
N GLY A 97 4.53 10.17 2.44
CA GLY A 97 5.29 9.94 1.21
C GLY A 97 5.39 11.21 0.36
N GLY A 98 4.31 11.99 0.27
CA GLY A 98 4.31 13.27 -0.42
C GLY A 98 5.18 14.32 0.26
N VAL A 99 5.09 14.45 1.59
CA VAL A 99 5.95 15.36 2.36
C VAL A 99 7.43 14.98 2.21
N VAL A 100 7.76 13.69 2.31
CA VAL A 100 9.14 13.22 2.08
C VAL A 100 9.60 13.55 0.66
N GLY A 101 8.75 13.37 -0.35
CA GLY A 101 9.06 13.72 -1.74
C GLY A 101 9.30 15.22 -1.96
N VAL A 102 8.49 16.09 -1.33
CA VAL A 102 8.71 17.56 -1.35
C VAL A 102 10.04 17.90 -0.70
N LEU A 103 10.31 17.33 0.48
CA LEU A 103 11.54 17.63 1.21
C LEU A 103 12.80 17.18 0.45
N ILE A 104 12.75 16.04 -0.25
CA ILE A 104 13.84 15.55 -1.10
C ILE A 104 14.05 16.45 -2.33
N ALA A 105 12.98 17.07 -2.86
CA ALA A 105 13.10 18.03 -3.95
C ALA A 105 13.86 19.32 -3.54
N GLY A 106 13.91 19.63 -2.24
CA GLY A 106 14.69 20.74 -1.68
C GLY A 106 14.21 22.14 -2.10
N ASP A 107 15.08 23.15 -1.94
CA ASP A 107 14.83 24.58 -2.29
C ASP A 107 14.83 24.83 -3.82
N SER A 108 14.26 23.91 -4.59
CA SER A 108 14.18 23.96 -6.04
C SER A 108 13.03 24.87 -6.49
N ALA A 109 12.81 25.00 -7.80
CA ALA A 109 11.63 25.72 -8.29
C ALA A 109 10.35 25.04 -7.77
N SER A 110 9.30 25.83 -7.50
CA SER A 110 7.99 25.32 -7.00
C SER A 110 7.40 24.13 -7.79
N VAL A 111 7.79 23.96 -9.07
CA VAL A 111 7.39 22.83 -9.90
C VAL A 111 8.03 21.52 -9.43
N ASP A 112 9.30 21.54 -9.02
CA ASP A 112 10.03 20.34 -8.59
C ASP A 112 9.51 19.82 -7.25
N GLU A 113 9.18 20.72 -6.31
CA GLU A 113 8.50 20.37 -5.06
C GLU A 113 7.15 19.71 -5.32
N LEU A 114 6.34 20.28 -6.23
CA LEU A 114 5.05 19.72 -6.61
C LEU A 114 5.21 18.33 -7.24
N VAL A 115 6.17 18.16 -8.15
CA VAL A 115 6.46 16.88 -8.80
C VAL A 115 6.95 15.86 -7.78
N GLY A 116 7.88 16.23 -6.90
CA GLY A 116 8.39 15.39 -5.82
C GLY A 116 7.26 14.93 -4.88
N GLY A 117 6.39 15.86 -4.47
CA GLY A 117 5.22 15.55 -3.64
C GLY A 117 4.21 14.62 -4.32
N LEU A 118 3.92 14.85 -5.60
CA LEU A 118 3.01 13.99 -6.37
C LEU A 118 3.60 12.60 -6.59
N VAL A 119 4.90 12.49 -6.88
CA VAL A 119 5.58 11.22 -7.07
C VAL A 119 5.69 10.46 -5.75
N GLY A 120 6.11 11.11 -4.68
CA GLY A 120 6.20 10.51 -3.35
C GLY A 120 4.84 10.06 -2.82
N GLY A 121 3.83 10.92 -2.87
CA GLY A 121 2.48 10.61 -2.37
C GLY A 121 1.72 9.64 -3.27
N GLY A 122 1.86 9.76 -4.59
CA GLY A 122 1.20 8.89 -5.57
C GLY A 122 1.75 7.46 -5.54
N SER A 123 3.08 7.30 -5.47
CA SER A 123 3.70 5.98 -5.32
C SER A 123 3.34 5.32 -3.97
N ALA A 124 3.27 6.11 -2.89
CA ALA A 124 2.80 5.64 -1.58
C ALA A 124 1.34 5.17 -1.62
N LEU A 125 0.44 5.92 -2.25
CA LEU A 125 -0.96 5.50 -2.40
C LEU A 125 -1.07 4.21 -3.21
N ALA A 126 -0.29 4.09 -4.29
CA ALA A 126 -0.30 2.92 -5.16
C ALA A 126 0.21 1.67 -4.41
N SER A 127 1.34 1.75 -3.70
CA SER A 127 1.88 0.61 -2.94
C SER A 127 1.01 0.26 -1.73
N HIS A 128 0.42 1.24 -1.06
CA HIS A 128 -0.55 0.98 0.01
C HIS A 128 -1.79 0.24 -0.50
N SER A 129 -2.25 0.57 -1.71
CA SER A 129 -3.36 -0.17 -2.37
C SER A 129 -2.98 -1.63 -2.64
N VAL A 130 -1.72 -1.91 -2.99
CA VAL A 130 -1.21 -3.28 -3.14
C VAL A 130 -1.17 -4.01 -1.79
N LYS A 131 -0.65 -3.37 -0.73
CA LYS A 131 -0.58 -3.94 0.63
C LYS A 131 -1.98 -4.30 1.14
N THR A 132 -2.89 -3.34 1.14
CA THR A 132 -4.27 -3.54 1.61
C THR A 132 -5.03 -4.56 0.76
N GLY A 133 -4.85 -4.54 -0.57
CA GLY A 133 -5.41 -5.55 -1.46
C GLY A 133 -4.89 -6.97 -1.20
N THR A 134 -3.60 -7.10 -0.89
CA THR A 134 -2.98 -8.37 -0.49
C THR A 134 -3.57 -8.86 0.84
N ARG A 135 -3.70 -7.97 1.83
CA ARG A 135 -4.32 -8.32 3.12
C ARG A 135 -5.78 -8.74 2.97
N MET A 136 -6.56 -8.10 2.11
CA MET A 136 -7.94 -8.54 1.82
C MET A 136 -7.99 -9.96 1.25
N ALA A 137 -7.00 -10.37 0.46
CA ALA A 137 -6.92 -11.73 -0.07
C ALA A 137 -6.50 -12.75 1.02
N VAL A 138 -5.49 -12.39 1.82
CA VAL A 138 -4.91 -13.27 2.86
C VAL A 138 -5.83 -13.41 4.07
N ASN A 139 -6.45 -12.32 4.54
CA ASN A 139 -7.33 -12.31 5.71
C ASN A 139 -8.71 -12.96 5.45
N THR A 140 -8.90 -13.64 4.31
CA THR A 140 -10.09 -14.49 4.09
C THR A 140 -10.13 -15.66 5.08
N VAL A 141 -8.95 -16.14 5.52
CA VAL A 141 -8.79 -17.07 6.65
C VAL A 141 -7.62 -16.54 7.51
N PRO A 142 -7.91 -15.91 8.67
CA PRO A 142 -6.86 -15.29 9.47
C PRO A 142 -5.95 -16.35 10.10
N GLU A 143 -4.71 -16.45 9.61
CA GLU A 143 -3.66 -17.31 10.16
C GLU A 143 -2.51 -16.44 10.70
N PRO A 144 -2.29 -16.39 12.03
CA PRO A 144 -1.33 -15.46 12.66
C PRO A 144 0.09 -15.54 12.09
N PHE A 145 0.57 -16.75 11.77
CA PHE A 145 1.93 -16.95 11.24
C PHE A 145 2.11 -16.31 9.85
N SER A 146 1.11 -16.42 8.98
CA SER A 146 1.13 -15.83 7.64
C SER A 146 1.17 -14.30 7.71
N ASN A 147 0.37 -13.70 8.60
CA ASN A 147 0.33 -12.25 8.78
C ASN A 147 1.64 -11.69 9.36
N ILE A 148 2.25 -12.40 10.31
CA ILE A 148 3.57 -12.05 10.84
C ILE A 148 4.63 -12.14 9.74
N GLY A 149 4.66 -13.23 8.97
CA GLY A 149 5.64 -13.42 7.91
C GLY A 149 5.54 -12.34 6.82
N ILE A 150 4.32 -12.00 6.41
CA ILE A 150 4.07 -10.94 5.42
C ILE A 150 4.50 -9.58 5.97
N SER A 151 4.05 -9.19 7.16
CA SER A 151 4.39 -7.87 7.75
C SER A 151 5.88 -7.70 8.00
N VAL A 152 6.57 -8.73 8.49
CA VAL A 152 8.03 -8.69 8.67
C VAL A 152 8.75 -8.62 7.32
N GLY A 153 8.29 -9.37 6.32
CA GLY A 153 8.85 -9.31 4.97
C GLY A 153 8.68 -7.93 4.33
N GLU A 154 7.53 -7.28 4.55
CA GLU A 154 7.25 -5.91 4.14
C GLU A 154 8.24 -4.92 4.78
N ASP A 155 8.44 -5.00 6.10
CA ASP A 155 9.37 -4.12 6.82
C ASP A 155 10.82 -4.30 6.36
N VAL A 156 11.25 -5.56 6.15
CA VAL A 156 12.58 -5.85 5.61
C VAL A 156 12.74 -5.30 4.19
N ALA A 157 11.71 -5.41 3.34
CA ALA A 157 11.74 -4.87 1.99
C ALA A 157 11.81 -3.33 2.00
N VAL A 158 11.04 -2.67 2.87
CA VAL A 158 11.11 -1.21 3.06
C VAL A 158 12.50 -0.79 3.52
N LEU A 159 13.02 -1.41 4.58
CA LEU A 159 14.34 -1.12 5.11
C LEU A 159 15.41 -1.27 4.02
N ALA A 160 15.40 -2.40 3.30
CA ALA A 160 16.38 -2.69 2.26
C ALA A 160 16.31 -1.70 1.09
N VAL A 161 15.11 -1.41 0.57
CA VAL A 161 14.95 -0.50 -0.57
C VAL A 161 15.30 0.94 -0.19
N VAL A 162 14.86 1.42 0.97
CA VAL A 162 15.15 2.80 1.41
C VAL A 162 16.64 2.96 1.71
N TRP A 163 17.25 2.00 2.41
CA TRP A 163 18.69 2.02 2.65
C TRP A 163 19.47 2.03 1.33
N PHE A 164 19.13 1.12 0.41
CA PHE A 164 19.77 1.05 -0.90
C PHE A 164 19.53 2.29 -1.76
N ALA A 165 18.38 2.95 -1.61
CA ALA A 165 18.06 4.17 -2.35
C ALA A 165 18.95 5.35 -1.97
N ILE A 166 19.53 5.37 -0.77
CA ILE A 166 20.44 6.44 -0.34
C ILE A 166 21.74 6.41 -1.15
N GLU A 167 22.25 5.21 -1.46
CA GLU A 167 23.51 5.03 -2.20
C GLU A 167 23.30 4.82 -3.69
N HIS A 168 22.17 4.22 -4.08
CA HIS A 168 21.86 3.86 -5.46
C HIS A 168 20.42 4.22 -5.85
N PRO A 169 20.07 5.53 -5.93
CA PRO A 169 18.69 5.99 -6.13
C PRO A 169 18.01 5.41 -7.37
N TYR A 170 18.72 5.38 -8.51
CA TYR A 170 18.18 4.86 -9.78
C TYR A 170 17.86 3.36 -9.72
N ALA A 171 18.76 2.56 -9.14
CA ALA A 171 18.57 1.13 -9.02
C ALA A 171 17.46 0.80 -8.01
N ALA A 172 17.39 1.52 -6.89
CA ALA A 172 16.30 1.39 -5.94
C ALA A 172 14.95 1.77 -6.56
N ALA A 173 14.89 2.85 -7.35
CA ALA A 173 13.67 3.24 -8.06
C ALA A 173 13.23 2.19 -9.07
N ALA A 174 14.15 1.57 -9.80
CA ALA A 174 13.85 0.45 -10.69
C ALA A 174 13.30 -0.75 -9.92
N ILE A 175 13.90 -1.13 -8.79
CA ILE A 175 13.41 -2.21 -7.91
C ILE A 175 12.01 -1.88 -7.39
N ALA A 176 11.80 -0.69 -6.83
CA ALA A 176 10.50 -0.24 -6.33
C ALA A 176 9.44 -0.24 -7.44
N ALA A 177 9.79 0.19 -8.65
CA ALA A 177 8.89 0.20 -9.80
C ALA A 177 8.49 -1.22 -10.22
N VAL A 178 9.43 -2.16 -10.24
CA VAL A 178 9.16 -3.58 -10.54
C VAL A 178 8.25 -4.19 -9.47
N LEU A 179 8.55 -3.96 -8.19
CA LEU A 179 7.72 -4.46 -7.08
C LEU A 179 6.31 -3.86 -7.12
N LEU A 180 6.19 -2.56 -7.37
CA LEU A 180 4.91 -1.88 -7.50
C LEU A 180 4.11 -2.41 -8.69
N ALA A 181 4.74 -2.52 -9.87
CA ALA A 181 4.08 -3.02 -11.07
C ALA A 181 3.62 -4.48 -10.89
N ALA A 182 4.47 -5.34 -10.33
CA ALA A 182 4.10 -6.72 -10.01
C ALA A 182 2.90 -6.77 -9.06
N GLY A 183 2.95 -5.99 -7.97
CA GLY A 183 1.86 -5.88 -7.01
C GLY A 183 0.54 -5.41 -7.62
N LEU A 184 0.57 -4.35 -8.42
CA LEU A 184 -0.61 -3.82 -9.12
C LEU A 184 -1.18 -4.81 -10.15
N VAL A 185 -0.31 -5.52 -10.88
CA VAL A 185 -0.74 -6.57 -11.81
C VAL A 185 -1.43 -7.72 -11.07
N LEU A 186 -0.86 -8.20 -9.96
CA LEU A 186 -1.45 -9.25 -9.14
C LEU A 186 -2.81 -8.80 -8.57
N LEU A 187 -2.89 -7.58 -8.04
CA LEU A 187 -4.13 -7.00 -7.54
C LEU A 187 -5.20 -6.91 -8.63
N TRP A 188 -4.82 -6.44 -9.82
CA TRP A 188 -5.72 -6.35 -10.98
C TRP A 188 -6.22 -7.72 -11.44
N LEU A 189 -5.34 -8.72 -11.50
CA LEU A 189 -5.71 -10.10 -11.83
C LEU A 189 -6.69 -10.68 -10.81
N ALA A 190 -6.42 -10.51 -9.51
CA ALA A 190 -7.29 -10.93 -8.43
C ALA A 190 -8.68 -10.28 -8.58
N TRP A 191 -8.74 -8.96 -8.72
CA TRP A 191 -9.98 -8.22 -8.94
C TRP A 191 -10.78 -8.71 -10.16
N ARG A 192 -10.08 -8.99 -11.27
CA ARG A 192 -10.69 -9.50 -12.50
C ARG A 192 -11.32 -10.88 -12.30
N THR A 193 -10.66 -11.77 -11.55
CA THR A 193 -11.21 -13.11 -11.25
C THR A 193 -12.45 -13.03 -10.37
N VAL A 194 -12.43 -12.20 -9.32
CA VAL A 194 -13.57 -11.96 -8.42
C VAL A 194 -14.76 -11.43 -9.19
N ARG A 195 -14.58 -10.38 -10.01
CA ARG A 195 -15.66 -9.79 -10.82
C ARG A 195 -16.31 -10.79 -11.78
N ARG A 196 -15.51 -11.65 -12.42
CA ARG A 196 -16.00 -12.70 -13.32
C ARG A 196 -16.81 -13.77 -12.56
N GLY A 197 -16.33 -14.19 -11.40
CA GLY A 197 -17.06 -15.12 -10.52
C GLY A 197 -18.40 -14.54 -10.08
N TRP A 198 -18.41 -13.28 -9.66
CA TRP A 198 -19.62 -12.58 -9.24
C TRP A 198 -20.66 -12.42 -10.37
N ALA A 199 -20.21 -12.15 -11.60
CA ALA A 199 -21.10 -12.12 -12.76
C ALA A 199 -21.77 -13.50 -13.02
N ARG A 200 -21.00 -14.60 -12.94
CA ARG A 200 -21.51 -15.97 -13.09
C ARG A 200 -22.49 -16.33 -11.97
N PHE A 201 -22.17 -15.99 -10.72
CA PHE A 201 -23.04 -16.23 -9.58
C PHE A 201 -24.38 -15.49 -9.70
N ARG A 202 -24.35 -14.21 -10.10
CA ARG A 202 -25.58 -13.43 -10.35
C ARG A 202 -26.43 -14.04 -11.47
N ALA A 203 -25.80 -14.51 -12.55
CA ALA A 203 -26.50 -15.18 -13.65
C ALA A 203 -27.15 -16.49 -13.19
N TRP A 204 -26.46 -17.29 -12.38
CA TRP A 204 -26.99 -18.52 -11.79
C TRP A 204 -28.17 -18.25 -10.84
N ARG A 205 -28.07 -17.24 -9.96
CA ARG A 205 -29.17 -16.85 -9.06
C ARG A 205 -30.43 -16.45 -9.83
N LYS A 206 -30.29 -15.65 -10.89
CA LYS A 206 -31.42 -15.25 -11.76
C LYS A 206 -32.08 -16.47 -12.44
N ARG A 207 -31.29 -17.43 -12.94
CA ARG A 207 -31.81 -18.67 -13.53
C ARG A 207 -32.58 -19.54 -12.52
N ARG A 208 -32.09 -19.64 -11.27
CA ARG A 208 -32.79 -20.38 -10.21
C ARG A 208 -34.10 -19.71 -9.78
N ALA A 209 -34.11 -18.39 -9.61
CA ALA A 209 -35.33 -17.64 -9.30
C ALA A 209 -36.40 -17.77 -10.40
N GLY A 210 -36.00 -17.72 -11.67
CA GLY A 210 -36.91 -17.92 -12.80
C GLY A 210 -37.48 -19.34 -12.91
N ARG A 211 -36.71 -20.38 -12.52
CA ARG A 211 -37.19 -21.77 -12.47
C ARG A 211 -38.20 -21.98 -11.33
N ALA A 212 -37.94 -21.42 -10.14
CA ALA A 212 -38.87 -21.48 -9.02
C ALA A 212 -40.20 -20.76 -9.32
N GLY A 213 -40.15 -19.58 -9.98
CA GLY A 213 -41.35 -18.86 -10.39
C GLY A 213 -42.18 -19.54 -11.48
N ARG A 214 -41.55 -20.35 -12.36
CA ARG A 214 -42.27 -21.18 -13.35
C ARG A 214 -42.92 -22.41 -12.71
N ALA A 215 -42.24 -23.07 -11.77
CA ALA A 215 -42.80 -24.21 -11.03
C ALA A 215 -44.03 -23.81 -10.18
N GLY A 216 -44.03 -22.62 -9.58
CA GLY A 216 -45.19 -22.12 -8.82
C GLY A 216 -46.40 -21.69 -9.69
N ARG A 217 -46.19 -21.41 -10.98
CA ARG A 217 -47.29 -21.08 -11.93
C ARG A 217 -47.88 -22.32 -12.62
N ALA A 218 -47.12 -23.41 -12.69
CA ALA A 218 -47.60 -24.72 -13.15
C ALA A 218 -48.23 -25.52 -11.98
N GLY A 219 -48.99 -24.84 -11.10
CA GLY A 219 -49.84 -25.50 -10.11
C GLY A 219 -50.81 -26.46 -10.81
N PRO A 220 -51.28 -27.51 -10.11
CA PRO A 220 -51.84 -28.70 -10.73
C PRO A 220 -53.02 -28.32 -11.62
N VAL A 221 -52.83 -28.43 -12.94
CA VAL A 221 -53.93 -28.39 -13.92
C VAL A 221 -54.85 -29.55 -13.54
N GLY A 222 -56.08 -29.19 -13.17
CA GLY A 222 -57.03 -30.07 -12.51
C GLY A 222 -57.17 -31.43 -13.18
N ALA A 223 -56.95 -32.48 -12.40
CA ALA A 223 -57.57 -33.77 -12.61
C ALA A 223 -59.06 -33.65 -12.25
N GLY A 224 -59.82 -32.98 -13.12
CA GLY A 224 -61.27 -32.87 -13.02
C GLY A 224 -61.93 -34.01 -13.80
N GLU A 225 -62.28 -35.05 -13.06
CA GLU A 225 -63.48 -35.89 -13.21
C GLU A 225 -63.78 -36.52 -14.58
N GLY A 226 -63.41 -37.80 -14.69
CA GLY A 226 -63.99 -38.71 -15.66
C GLY A 226 -64.00 -40.14 -15.12
N SER A 227 -65.10 -40.55 -14.49
CA SER A 227 -65.66 -41.93 -14.53
C SER A 227 -66.85 -42.06 -13.57
N GLY A 228 -68.04 -42.33 -14.10
CA GLY A 228 -68.78 -43.59 -13.84
C GLY A 228 -69.99 -43.31 -12.93
N LEU A 229 -71.23 -43.27 -13.42
CA LEU A 229 -72.08 -44.44 -13.69
C LEU A 229 -71.92 -45.52 -12.60
N GLU A 230 -72.81 -45.55 -11.62
CA GLU A 230 -73.67 -46.72 -11.29
C GLU A 230 -74.51 -46.47 -10.03
N GLN A 231 -75.83 -46.65 -10.23
CA GLN A 231 -76.91 -47.11 -9.32
C GLN A 231 -77.33 -46.26 -8.11
#